data_AF-A0A8T2MSQ2-F1
#
_entry.id   AF-A0A8T2MSQ2-F1
#
_cell.length_a   1.000
_cell.length_b   1.000
_cell.length_c   1.000
_cell.angle_alpha   90.00
_cell.angle_beta   90.00
_cell.angle_gamma   90.00
#
_symmetry.space_group_name_H-M   'P 1'
#
loop_
_entity.id
_entity.type
_entity.pdbx_description
1 polymer ?
#
loop_
_entity_poly.entity_id
_entity_poly.type
_entity_poly.pdbx_seq_one_letter_code
_entity_poly.pdbx_strand_id
1 'polypeptide(L)'
;MPISDSSASSAKSMRRAASELSPRFVGRRQSLIEDARKEREAAAAAAESSEASEQIVFEEEDGKAMLNLFFTLHTAKSQALSRALKVFETFEAKLHHLETRPSRKLSGSLENLDYFVRCEVHLSDVSTLIGSVKRIAEDVRTTKEVKVHWFPKKITELDRCHHLVTKFDPDLDQDHPGFTDPIYRQRRISIADIAFTFRHGERIARVEYTQEEIGTWRQVYSTLRELYNTHACSEYLEALRLLEKHCGYSADNIPQLEDVSLFLKERTGFQLRPVAGLLSARDFLASLAFRVFQDCVHELLGHVPMLADRTFAQFSQNIGLASLGASEEDIERLSTVREGLESVKDELKALTDALNVLA
;
A
#
# COMPACT_ATOMS: atom_id res chain seq x y z
N MET A 1 -13.17 6.88 80.15
CA MET A 1 -12.74 7.98 81.05
C MET A 1 -11.72 7.41 82.01
N PRO A 2 -10.58 8.09 82.24
CA PRO A 2 -10.50 9.51 82.60
C PRO A 2 -9.90 10.41 81.53
N ILE A 3 -10.04 11.71 81.82
CA ILE A 3 -9.71 12.92 81.06
C ILE A 3 -8.56 13.62 81.79
N SER A 4 -7.61 14.23 81.06
CA SER A 4 -7.21 15.64 81.30
C SER A 4 -6.20 16.15 80.27
N ASP A 5 -6.52 17.36 79.81
CA ASP A 5 -5.87 18.18 78.78
C ASP A 5 -4.55 18.81 79.25
N SER A 6 -3.71 19.20 78.27
CA SER A 6 -3.27 20.60 78.20
C SER A 6 -2.86 21.00 76.79
N SER A 7 -3.14 22.27 76.53
CA SER A 7 -3.20 23.04 75.29
C SER A 7 -1.86 23.47 74.69
N ALA A 8 -1.84 23.67 73.37
CA ALA A 8 -1.72 24.99 72.70
C ALA A 8 -0.80 24.98 71.47
N SER A 9 -1.35 25.51 70.38
CA SER A 9 -0.75 26.51 69.48
C SER A 9 -0.78 26.15 68.00
N SER A 10 -1.62 26.91 67.31
CA SER A 10 -1.77 27.09 65.88
C SER A 10 -0.47 27.51 65.20
N ALA A 11 -0.13 26.93 64.04
CA ALA A 11 0.77 27.56 63.08
C ALA A 11 0.50 27.08 61.64
N LYS A 12 0.24 28.07 60.80
CA LYS A 12 -0.12 28.00 59.38
C LYS A 12 0.96 27.35 58.51
N SER A 13 0.50 26.59 57.53
CA SER A 13 1.27 26.13 56.38
C SER A 13 1.78 27.31 55.54
N MET A 14 3.10 27.44 55.43
CA MET A 14 3.80 28.15 54.36
C MET A 14 5.08 27.38 54.08
N ARG A 15 5.16 26.68 52.94
CA ARG A 15 6.43 26.17 52.40
C ARG A 15 6.72 26.88 51.08
N ARG A 16 7.83 27.60 51.10
CA ARG A 16 8.51 28.23 49.97
C ARG A 16 8.93 27.17 48.95
N ALA A 17 8.67 27.41 47.68
CA ALA A 17 9.24 26.65 46.58
C ALA A 17 10.73 26.98 46.47
N ALA A 18 11.58 25.95 46.58
CA ALA A 18 12.99 26.02 46.23
C ALA A 18 13.13 25.83 44.71
N SER A 19 13.88 26.74 44.11
CA SER A 19 14.32 26.72 42.72
C SER A 19 15.33 25.59 42.52
N GLU A 20 14.96 24.55 41.77
CA GLU A 20 15.92 23.64 41.13
C GLU A 20 15.73 23.71 39.61
N LEU A 21 16.83 24.10 38.95
CA LEU A 21 16.96 24.29 37.52
C LEU A 21 16.77 22.96 36.78
N SER A 22 15.69 22.84 36.01
CA SER A 22 15.55 21.81 34.98
C SER A 22 16.37 22.22 33.74
N PRO A 23 17.14 21.32 33.11
CA PRO A 23 17.78 21.63 31.83
C PRO A 23 16.70 21.82 30.77
N ARG A 24 16.62 23.04 30.24
CA ARG A 24 15.83 23.37 29.06
C ARG A 24 16.29 22.52 27.87
N PHE A 25 15.51 21.50 27.51
CA PHE A 25 15.53 20.95 26.15
C PHE A 25 14.89 21.99 25.21
N VAL A 26 15.72 22.91 24.72
CA VAL A 26 15.43 23.71 23.53
C VAL A 26 15.88 22.88 22.33
N GLY A 27 14.95 22.43 21.52
CA GLY A 27 15.28 21.85 20.22
C GLY A 27 14.22 20.90 19.68
N ARG A 28 13.67 21.26 18.49
CA ARG A 28 12.94 20.38 17.57
C ARG A 28 11.48 20.03 17.90
N ARG A 29 10.68 21.03 18.25
CA ARG A 29 9.24 21.10 17.91
C ARG A 29 8.89 22.48 17.29
N GLN A 30 9.81 23.06 16.52
CA GLN A 30 9.39 23.99 15.46
C GLN A 30 8.74 23.11 14.39
N SER A 31 7.50 23.46 14.08
CA SER A 31 6.50 22.57 13.53
C SER A 31 6.89 22.01 12.16
N LEU A 32 6.52 20.76 11.87
CA LEU A 32 6.54 20.17 10.52
C LEU A 32 5.91 21.10 9.46
N ILE A 33 5.01 22.00 9.88
CA ILE A 33 4.38 23.05 9.08
C ILE A 33 5.38 24.15 8.67
N GLU A 34 6.29 24.57 9.55
CA GLU A 34 7.35 25.54 9.21
C GLU A 34 8.39 24.93 8.28
N ASP A 35 8.76 23.66 8.49
CA ASP A 35 9.67 22.94 7.60
C ASP A 35 9.05 22.75 6.21
N ALA A 36 7.77 22.35 6.14
CA ALA A 36 7.02 22.26 4.88
C ALA A 36 6.86 23.64 4.20
N ARG A 37 6.61 24.72 4.95
CA ARG A 37 6.54 26.08 4.40
C ARG A 37 7.89 26.52 3.83
N LYS A 38 8.99 26.21 4.52
CA LYS A 38 10.34 26.53 4.08
C LYS A 38 10.75 25.73 2.84
N GLU A 39 10.31 24.47 2.73
CA GLU A 39 10.48 23.67 1.51
C GLU A 39 9.64 24.21 0.35
N ARG A 40 8.39 24.66 0.60
CA ARG A 40 7.55 25.36 -0.39
C ARG A 40 8.19 26.67 -0.87
N GLU A 41 8.72 27.48 0.05
CA GLU A 41 9.42 28.75 -0.26
C GLU A 41 10.70 28.49 -1.09
N ALA A 42 11.49 27.48 -0.74
CA ALA A 42 12.68 27.09 -1.50
C ALA A 42 12.32 26.53 -2.89
N ALA A 43 11.20 25.81 -3.01
CA ALA A 43 10.69 25.33 -4.28
C ALA A 43 10.22 26.48 -5.19
N ALA A 44 9.56 27.50 -4.61
CA ALA A 44 9.10 28.69 -5.33
C ALA A 44 10.28 29.49 -5.91
N ALA A 45 11.31 29.75 -5.09
CA ALA A 45 12.51 30.45 -5.54
C ALA A 45 13.26 29.70 -6.66
N ALA A 46 13.24 28.36 -6.65
CA ALA A 46 13.83 27.55 -7.71
C ALA A 46 13.00 27.58 -9.00
N ALA A 47 11.67 27.60 -8.90
CA ALA A 47 10.75 27.66 -10.05
C ALA A 47 10.86 28.99 -10.81
N GLU A 48 11.05 30.12 -10.10
CA GLU A 48 11.28 31.44 -10.70
C GLU A 48 12.56 31.52 -11.54
N SER A 49 13.54 30.64 -11.30
CA SER A 49 14.81 30.61 -12.05
C SER A 49 14.76 29.79 -13.35
N SER A 50 13.67 29.05 -13.58
CA SER A 50 13.51 28.09 -14.68
C SER A 50 12.36 28.49 -15.62
N GLU A 51 12.37 29.71 -16.16
CA GLU A 51 11.45 30.11 -17.23
C GLU A 51 11.88 29.51 -18.58
N ALA A 52 11.49 28.26 -18.82
CA ALA A 52 11.21 27.76 -20.16
C ALA A 52 9.69 27.62 -20.29
N SER A 53 9.10 28.41 -21.18
CA SER A 53 7.67 28.62 -21.37
C SER A 53 6.96 27.36 -21.91
N GLU A 54 6.73 26.36 -21.06
CA GLU A 54 5.75 25.32 -21.31
C GLU A 54 4.41 25.79 -20.73
N GLN A 55 3.40 25.97 -21.58
CA GLN A 55 2.04 26.32 -21.11
C GLN A 55 1.53 25.21 -20.19
N ILE A 56 1.39 25.54 -18.91
CA ILE A 56 0.77 24.67 -17.94
C ILE A 56 -0.74 24.69 -18.20
N VAL A 57 -1.31 23.51 -18.38
CA VAL A 57 -2.72 23.31 -18.72
C VAL A 57 -3.42 22.63 -17.55
N PHE A 58 -4.47 23.26 -17.04
CA PHE A 58 -5.33 22.74 -15.96
C PHE A 58 -6.78 23.19 -16.15
N GLU A 59 -7.68 22.57 -15.40
CA GLU A 59 -9.05 23.04 -15.21
C GLU A 59 -9.14 23.74 -13.86
N GLU A 60 -9.80 24.89 -13.80
CA GLU A 60 -9.94 25.69 -12.58
C GLU A 60 -11.35 25.55 -12.03
N GLU A 61 -11.46 25.24 -10.74
CA GLU A 61 -12.71 25.16 -10.01
C GLU A 61 -12.47 25.62 -8.56
N ASP A 62 -13.24 26.61 -8.09
CA ASP A 62 -13.23 27.11 -6.70
C ASP A 62 -11.84 27.43 -6.10
N GLY A 63 -10.98 28.11 -6.85
CA GLY A 63 -9.64 28.49 -6.39
C GLY A 63 -8.62 27.34 -6.40
N LYS A 64 -9.00 26.19 -6.94
CA LYS A 64 -8.16 25.01 -7.11
C LYS A 64 -7.97 24.68 -8.59
N ALA A 65 -6.86 24.02 -8.88
CA ALA A 65 -6.51 23.51 -10.19
C ALA A 65 -6.59 21.98 -10.20
N MET A 66 -7.34 21.45 -11.16
CA MET A 66 -7.32 20.05 -11.55
C MET A 66 -6.24 19.83 -12.62
N LEU A 67 -5.20 19.10 -12.25
CA LEU A 67 -4.04 18.84 -13.09
C LEU A 67 -4.04 17.39 -13.58
N ASN A 68 -3.79 17.22 -14.89
CA ASN A 68 -3.46 15.93 -15.50
C ASN A 68 -1.98 15.98 -15.91
N LEU A 69 -1.12 15.30 -15.16
CA LEU A 69 0.33 15.34 -15.32
C LEU A 69 0.85 14.03 -15.90
N PHE A 70 1.66 14.12 -16.95
CA PHE A 70 2.48 13.03 -17.46
C PHE A 70 3.94 13.32 -17.19
N PHE A 71 4.70 12.37 -16.67
CA PHE A 71 6.14 12.54 -16.44
C PHE A 71 6.86 11.20 -16.41
N THR A 72 8.17 11.21 -16.64
CA THR A 72 9.02 10.02 -16.55
C THR A 72 10.01 10.20 -15.41
N LEU A 73 10.02 9.31 -14.43
CA LEU A 73 10.97 9.41 -13.31
C LEU A 73 12.40 9.13 -13.79
N HIS A 74 13.38 9.89 -13.29
CA HIS A 74 14.79 9.69 -13.65
C HIS A 74 15.34 8.31 -13.28
N THR A 75 14.69 7.59 -12.36
CA THR A 75 15.11 6.25 -11.92
C THR A 75 13.91 5.32 -11.85
N ALA A 76 14.03 4.11 -12.40
CA ALA A 76 12.97 3.09 -12.38
C ALA A 76 12.86 2.32 -11.03
N LYS A 77 13.58 2.73 -9.98
CA LYS A 77 13.51 2.08 -8.67
C LYS A 77 12.20 2.43 -7.96
N SER A 78 11.63 1.49 -7.20
CA SER A 78 10.40 1.69 -6.40
C SER A 78 10.45 2.93 -5.49
N GLN A 79 11.63 3.24 -4.91
CA GLN A 79 11.89 4.45 -4.11
C GLN A 79 11.75 5.78 -4.89
N ALA A 80 11.66 5.75 -6.22
CA ALA A 80 11.46 6.95 -7.03
C ALA A 80 9.99 7.40 -6.98
N LEU A 81 9.04 6.46 -7.01
CA LEU A 81 7.63 6.82 -6.92
C LEU A 81 7.29 7.37 -5.53
N SER A 82 7.77 6.73 -4.46
CA SER A 82 7.50 7.24 -3.09
C SER A 82 8.02 8.67 -2.90
N ARG A 83 9.20 9.00 -3.44
CA ARG A 83 9.71 10.38 -3.47
C ARG A 83 8.83 11.31 -4.30
N ALA A 84 8.31 10.84 -5.43
CA ALA A 84 7.39 11.63 -6.24
C ALA A 84 6.07 11.90 -5.51
N LEU A 85 5.48 10.90 -4.85
CA LEU A 85 4.25 11.05 -4.07
C LEU A 85 4.44 12.01 -2.89
N LYS A 86 5.61 11.99 -2.23
CA LYS A 86 5.96 12.97 -1.19
C LYS A 86 5.92 14.41 -1.70
N VAL A 87 6.31 14.66 -2.96
CA VAL A 87 6.18 16.01 -3.55
C VAL A 87 4.71 16.43 -3.55
N PHE A 88 3.80 15.60 -4.05
CA PHE A 88 2.37 15.92 -4.05
C PHE A 88 1.82 16.14 -2.64
N GLU A 89 2.24 15.31 -1.68
CA GLU A 89 1.87 15.44 -0.26
C GLU A 89 2.35 16.78 0.35
N THR A 90 3.58 17.22 0.07
CA THR A 90 4.11 18.52 0.54
C THR A 90 3.26 19.70 0.08
N PHE A 91 2.63 19.60 -1.10
CA PHE A 91 1.72 20.62 -1.62
C PHE A 91 0.25 20.41 -1.23
N GLU A 92 -0.03 19.46 -0.32
CA GLU A 92 -1.40 19.06 0.06
C GLU A 92 -2.26 18.71 -1.17
N ALA A 93 -1.63 18.21 -2.23
CA ALA A 93 -2.32 17.88 -3.46
C ALA A 93 -3.15 16.61 -3.26
N LYS A 94 -4.45 16.70 -3.53
CA LYS A 94 -5.36 15.56 -3.46
C LYS A 94 -5.21 14.74 -4.74
N LEU A 95 -4.62 13.55 -4.63
CA LEU A 95 -4.50 12.62 -5.74
C LEU A 95 -5.85 11.96 -6.04
N HIS A 96 -6.32 12.11 -7.27
CA HIS A 96 -7.55 11.48 -7.76
C HIS A 96 -7.26 10.22 -8.57
N HIS A 97 -6.11 10.15 -9.24
CA HIS A 97 -5.76 9.01 -10.06
C HIS A 97 -4.24 8.93 -10.27
N LEU A 98 -3.71 7.71 -10.31
CA LEU A 98 -2.31 7.41 -10.60
C LEU A 98 -2.25 6.14 -11.44
N GLU A 99 -1.56 6.18 -12.57
CA GLU A 99 -1.30 5.01 -13.41
C GLU A 99 0.09 5.09 -14.05
N THR A 100 0.56 3.98 -14.59
CA THR A 100 1.78 3.92 -15.42
C THR A 100 1.42 3.50 -16.84
N ARG A 101 2.19 4.01 -17.80
CA ARG A 101 2.06 3.68 -19.22
C ARG A 101 3.44 3.35 -19.80
N PRO A 102 3.54 2.42 -20.76
CA PRO A 102 4.79 2.24 -21.49
C PRO A 102 5.20 3.54 -22.18
N SER A 103 6.45 3.96 -21.97
CA SER A 103 6.96 5.18 -22.58
C SER A 103 7.05 5.02 -24.10
N ARG A 104 6.76 6.10 -24.83
CA ARG A 104 6.89 6.14 -26.29
C ARG A 104 8.33 6.35 -26.76
N LYS A 105 9.26 6.66 -25.84
CA LYS A 105 10.68 6.88 -26.16
C LYS A 105 11.45 5.57 -26.20
N LEU A 106 12.11 5.29 -27.32
CA LEU A 106 13.06 4.18 -27.48
C LEU A 106 14.41 4.58 -26.87
N SER A 107 14.60 4.34 -25.57
CA SER A 107 15.92 4.39 -24.93
C SER A 107 16.34 2.96 -24.57
N GLY A 108 17.61 2.62 -24.83
CA GLY A 108 18.15 1.25 -24.85
C GLY A 108 18.34 0.55 -23.49
N SER A 109 17.67 0.97 -22.42
CA SER A 109 17.68 0.30 -21.12
C SER A 109 16.25 -0.06 -20.68
N LEU A 110 16.12 -1.12 -19.87
CA LEU A 110 14.86 -1.68 -19.37
C LEU A 110 13.77 -0.60 -19.11
N GLU A 111 12.63 -0.78 -19.79
CA GLU A 111 11.29 -0.33 -19.37
C GLU A 111 11.17 1.12 -18.87
N ASN A 112 11.36 2.12 -19.74
CA ASN A 112 10.92 3.47 -19.43
C ASN A 112 9.38 3.49 -19.29
N LEU A 113 8.89 3.91 -18.11
CA LEU A 113 7.47 4.08 -17.81
C LEU A 113 7.14 5.57 -17.70
N ASP A 114 6.10 5.99 -18.42
CA ASP A 114 5.47 7.30 -18.22
C ASP A 114 4.46 7.14 -17.07
N TYR A 115 4.54 8.00 -16.06
CA TYR A 115 3.57 8.11 -14.99
C TYR A 115 2.50 9.12 -15.38
N PHE A 116 1.24 8.78 -15.10
CA PHE A 116 0.12 9.68 -15.23
C PHE A 116 -0.50 9.93 -13.85
N VAL A 117 -0.63 11.20 -13.47
CA VAL A 117 -1.24 11.63 -12.20
C VAL A 117 -2.36 12.62 -12.50
N ARG A 118 -3.55 12.36 -11.94
CA ARG A 118 -4.61 13.37 -11.82
C ARG A 118 -4.65 13.85 -10.37
N CYS A 119 -4.49 15.15 -10.15
CA CYS A 119 -4.51 15.72 -8.81
C CYS A 119 -5.17 17.09 -8.74
N GLU A 120 -5.74 17.40 -7.59
CA GLU A 120 -6.25 18.72 -7.22
C GLU A 120 -5.21 19.43 -6.36
N VAL A 121 -4.88 20.69 -6.68
CA VAL A 121 -3.96 21.53 -5.89
C VAL A 121 -4.45 22.97 -5.85
N HIS A 122 -4.05 23.76 -4.86
CA HIS A 122 -4.38 25.18 -4.81
C HIS A 122 -3.72 25.95 -5.98
N LEU A 123 -4.41 26.94 -6.57
CA LEU A 123 -3.94 27.66 -7.76
C LEU A 123 -2.56 28.31 -7.57
N SER A 124 -2.27 28.84 -6.38
CA SER A 124 -0.97 29.45 -6.06
C SER A 124 0.21 28.49 -6.16
N ASP A 125 -0.06 27.19 -6.02
CA ASP A 125 0.98 26.18 -5.83
C ASP A 125 1.25 25.41 -7.12
N VAL A 126 0.47 25.62 -8.19
CA VAL A 126 0.57 24.89 -9.47
C VAL A 126 1.97 24.99 -10.08
N SER A 127 2.50 26.20 -10.25
CA SER A 127 3.82 26.41 -10.85
C SER A 127 4.93 25.78 -10.00
N THR A 128 4.80 25.88 -8.67
CA THR A 128 5.77 25.40 -7.69
C THR A 128 5.78 23.87 -7.59
N LEU A 129 4.60 23.25 -7.67
CA LEU A 129 4.42 21.81 -7.75
C LEU A 129 5.08 21.27 -9.01
N ILE A 130 4.78 21.86 -10.18
CA ILE A 130 5.36 21.42 -11.46
C ILE A 130 6.87 21.59 -11.46
N GLY A 131 7.39 22.71 -10.95
CA GLY A 131 8.83 22.91 -10.76
C GLY A 131 9.45 21.85 -9.85
N SER A 132 8.74 21.41 -8.81
CA SER A 132 9.20 20.35 -7.92
C SER A 132 9.19 18.97 -8.58
N VAL A 133 8.18 18.64 -9.37
CA VAL A 133 8.13 17.41 -10.16
C VAL A 133 9.25 17.39 -11.22
N LYS A 134 9.53 18.51 -11.89
CA LYS A 134 10.62 18.65 -12.87
C LYS A 134 12.03 18.43 -12.28
N ARG A 135 12.20 18.52 -10.95
CA ARG A 135 13.47 18.22 -10.28
C ARG A 135 13.74 16.72 -10.12
N ILE A 136 12.69 15.89 -10.20
CA ILE A 136 12.77 14.44 -9.98
C ILE A 136 12.35 13.61 -11.21
N ALA A 137 11.84 14.28 -12.24
CA ALA A 137 11.30 13.67 -13.43
C ALA A 137 11.64 14.48 -14.69
N GLU A 138 11.69 13.79 -15.82
CA GLU A 138 11.80 14.36 -17.16
C GLU A 138 10.45 14.33 -17.89
N ASP A 139 10.35 15.07 -19.01
CA ASP A 139 9.17 15.12 -19.89
C ASP A 139 7.84 15.45 -19.20
N VAL A 140 7.88 16.32 -18.19
CA VAL A 140 6.69 16.76 -17.45
C VAL A 140 5.75 17.53 -18.37
N ARG A 141 4.59 16.94 -18.66
CA ARG A 141 3.57 17.45 -19.58
C ARG A 141 2.23 17.57 -18.89
N THR A 142 1.43 18.56 -19.28
CA THR A 142 0.08 18.78 -18.76
C THR A 142 -0.96 18.69 -19.89
N THR A 143 -2.19 18.24 -19.61
CA THR A 143 -3.27 18.11 -20.61
C THR A 143 -4.66 18.40 -20.01
N LYS A 144 -5.62 18.82 -20.83
CA LYS A 144 -7.04 18.95 -20.39
C LYS A 144 -7.77 17.61 -20.39
N GLU A 145 -7.55 16.76 -21.39
CA GLU A 145 -8.35 15.55 -21.59
C GLU A 145 -7.59 14.26 -21.30
N VAL A 146 -8.26 13.34 -20.59
CA VAL A 146 -7.94 11.92 -20.55
C VAL A 146 -9.17 11.18 -21.08
N LYS A 147 -9.11 10.69 -22.33
CA LYS A 147 -10.29 10.09 -22.97
C LYS A 147 -10.66 8.70 -22.43
N VAL A 148 -9.68 7.94 -21.93
CA VAL A 148 -9.86 6.59 -21.37
C VAL A 148 -8.74 6.33 -20.35
N HIS A 149 -9.08 5.80 -19.18
CA HIS A 149 -8.11 5.30 -18.20
C HIS A 149 -7.36 4.10 -18.76
N TRP A 150 -6.06 4.02 -18.54
CA TRP A 150 -5.28 2.89 -19.00
C TRP A 150 -5.70 1.62 -18.23
N PHE A 151 -5.64 0.49 -18.91
CA PHE A 151 -5.78 -0.83 -18.31
C PHE A 151 -4.92 -1.85 -19.07
N PRO A 152 -4.42 -2.90 -18.40
CA PRO A 152 -3.64 -3.94 -19.04
C PRO A 152 -4.48 -4.69 -20.07
N LYS A 153 -3.94 -4.91 -21.27
CA LYS A 153 -4.58 -5.68 -22.35
C LYS A 153 -4.06 -7.10 -22.45
N LYS A 154 -2.87 -7.35 -21.90
CA LYS A 154 -2.22 -8.65 -21.84
C LYS A 154 -1.78 -8.93 -20.41
N ILE A 155 -1.81 -10.20 -20.02
CA ILE A 155 -1.40 -10.62 -18.68
C ILE A 155 0.04 -10.24 -18.32
N THR A 156 0.94 -10.19 -19.31
CA THR A 156 2.33 -9.72 -19.15
C THR A 156 2.43 -8.25 -18.77
N GLU A 157 1.41 -7.44 -19.08
CA GLU A 157 1.42 -6.01 -18.72
C GLU A 157 1.18 -5.78 -17.22
N LEU A 158 0.74 -6.80 -16.47
CA LEU A 158 0.66 -6.76 -15.01
C LEU A 158 2.04 -6.62 -14.34
N ASP A 159 3.13 -6.94 -15.04
CA ASP A 159 4.49 -6.66 -14.56
C ASP A 159 4.69 -5.18 -14.21
N ARG A 160 3.95 -4.29 -14.89
CA ARG A 160 4.07 -2.83 -14.71
C ARG A 160 3.25 -2.30 -13.54
N CYS A 161 2.31 -3.07 -13.00
CA CYS A 161 1.48 -2.67 -11.86
C CYS A 161 2.27 -2.66 -10.53
N HIS A 162 3.43 -3.33 -10.44
CA HIS A 162 4.28 -3.39 -9.24
C HIS A 162 4.88 -2.03 -8.88
N HIS A 163 4.89 -1.10 -9.84
CA HIS A 163 5.37 0.26 -9.63
C HIS A 163 4.33 1.14 -8.95
N LEU A 164 3.08 0.70 -8.82
CA LEU A 164 1.97 1.46 -8.25
C LEU A 164 1.61 1.00 -6.84
N VAL A 165 2.56 0.35 -6.15
CA VAL A 165 2.39 -0.02 -4.75
C VAL A 165 2.26 1.26 -3.93
N THR A 166 1.04 1.53 -3.46
CA THR A 166 0.63 2.76 -2.78
C THR A 166 1.06 2.79 -1.32
N LYS A 167 1.17 1.61 -0.69
CA LYS A 167 1.69 1.43 0.67
C LYS A 167 2.72 0.33 0.68
N PHE A 168 3.92 0.67 0.21
CA PHE A 168 5.14 -0.03 0.55
C PHE A 168 6.15 1.01 1.00
N ASP A 169 6.21 1.18 2.32
CA ASP A 169 7.31 1.89 2.93
C ASP A 169 8.24 0.84 3.56
N PRO A 170 9.51 0.73 3.11
CA PRO A 170 10.51 -0.07 3.83
C PRO A 170 10.66 0.41 5.27
N ASP A 171 10.37 1.69 5.55
CA ASP A 171 10.20 2.23 6.88
C ASP A 171 8.74 2.07 7.30
N LEU A 172 8.47 0.98 8.03
CA LEU A 172 7.14 0.68 8.61
C LEU A 172 6.52 1.90 9.31
N ASP A 173 5.20 1.94 9.44
CA ASP A 173 4.54 2.94 10.29
C ASP A 173 5.06 2.83 11.74
N GLN A 174 5.14 3.96 12.47
CA GLN A 174 5.65 3.98 13.84
C GLN A 174 4.86 3.07 14.80
N ASP A 175 3.57 2.88 14.51
CA ASP A 175 2.67 2.04 15.30
C ASP A 175 2.75 0.54 14.90
N HIS A 176 3.52 0.19 13.87
CA HIS A 176 3.72 -1.20 13.48
C HIS A 176 4.52 -1.95 14.56
N PRO A 177 4.12 -3.16 15.00
CA PRO A 177 4.81 -3.88 16.07
C PRO A 177 6.27 -4.18 15.75
N GLY A 178 6.56 -4.47 14.47
CA GLY A 178 7.92 -4.62 13.94
C GLY A 178 8.67 -3.32 13.63
N PHE A 179 8.12 -2.13 13.95
CA PHE A 179 8.76 -0.86 13.63
C PHE A 179 10.16 -0.81 14.22
N THR A 180 10.37 -1.07 15.50
CA THR A 180 11.72 -0.96 16.07
C THR A 180 12.62 -2.17 15.84
N ASP A 181 12.16 -3.20 15.12
CA ASP A 181 12.90 -4.44 14.92
C ASP A 181 13.71 -4.42 13.61
N PRO A 182 15.06 -4.32 13.67
CA PRO A 182 15.89 -4.26 12.49
C PRO A 182 15.96 -5.59 11.72
N ILE A 183 15.81 -6.73 12.40
CA ILE A 183 15.84 -8.07 11.76
C ILE A 183 14.55 -8.24 10.95
N TYR A 184 13.41 -7.90 11.56
CA TYR A 184 12.12 -7.93 10.89
C TYR A 184 12.09 -7.04 9.65
N ARG A 185 12.55 -5.78 9.75
CA ARG A 185 12.63 -4.87 8.59
C ARG A 185 13.50 -5.42 7.47
N GLN A 186 14.66 -5.98 7.79
CA GLN A 186 15.54 -6.57 6.79
C GLN A 186 14.91 -7.80 6.13
N ARG A 187 14.17 -8.60 6.91
CA ARG A 187 13.41 -9.75 6.41
C ARG A 187 12.29 -9.33 5.45
N ARG A 188 11.53 -8.29 5.78
CA ARG A 188 10.52 -7.66 4.90
C ARG A 188 11.10 -7.24 3.56
N ILE A 189 12.24 -6.54 3.56
CA ILE A 189 12.92 -6.14 2.33
C ILE A 189 13.30 -7.37 1.49
N SER A 190 13.85 -8.40 2.12
CA SER A 190 14.25 -9.62 1.40
C SER A 190 13.09 -10.36 0.73
N ILE A 191 11.90 -10.38 1.36
CA ILE A 191 10.69 -10.99 0.78
C ILE A 191 10.10 -10.06 -0.29
N ALA A 192 10.07 -8.75 -0.05
CA ALA A 192 9.59 -7.78 -1.02
C ALA A 192 10.41 -7.77 -2.32
N ASP A 193 11.73 -7.98 -2.24
CA ASP A 193 12.61 -8.06 -3.40
C ASP A 193 12.22 -9.22 -4.34
N ILE A 194 11.68 -10.32 -3.80
CA ILE A 194 11.13 -11.42 -4.62
C ILE A 194 9.97 -10.91 -5.48
N ALA A 195 9.05 -10.14 -4.89
CA ALA A 195 7.92 -9.58 -5.61
C ALA A 195 8.34 -8.53 -6.66
N PHE A 196 9.33 -7.68 -6.35
CA PHE A 196 9.82 -6.67 -7.29
C PHE A 196 10.57 -7.26 -8.49
N THR A 197 11.26 -8.39 -8.29
CA THR A 197 12.04 -9.06 -9.34
C THR A 197 11.19 -10.01 -10.19
N PHE A 198 10.08 -10.51 -9.66
CA PHE A 198 9.18 -11.42 -10.38
C PHE A 198 8.66 -10.84 -11.71
N ARG A 199 8.68 -11.64 -12.76
CA ARG A 199 8.05 -11.35 -14.06
C ARG A 199 7.09 -12.45 -14.49
N HIS A 200 6.07 -12.08 -15.24
CA HIS A 200 5.07 -13.04 -15.70
C HIS A 200 5.71 -14.15 -16.56
N GLY A 201 5.39 -15.41 -16.23
CA GLY A 201 5.92 -16.59 -16.91
C GLY A 201 7.12 -17.23 -16.21
N GLU A 202 7.71 -16.54 -15.23
CA GLU A 202 8.70 -17.11 -14.33
C GLU A 202 8.03 -17.91 -13.21
N ARG A 203 8.81 -18.76 -12.54
CA ARG A 203 8.37 -19.43 -11.30
C ARG A 203 8.47 -18.48 -10.13
N ILE A 204 7.49 -18.50 -9.24
CA ILE A 204 7.54 -17.70 -8.02
C ILE A 204 8.67 -18.24 -7.13
N ALA A 205 9.58 -17.37 -6.71
CA ALA A 205 10.70 -17.79 -5.88
C ALA A 205 10.18 -18.32 -4.54
N ARG A 206 10.77 -19.42 -4.08
CA ARG A 206 10.43 -20.02 -2.80
C ARG A 206 11.09 -19.27 -1.65
N VAL A 207 10.37 -19.16 -0.54
CA VAL A 207 10.85 -18.53 0.69
C VAL A 207 11.15 -19.62 1.71
N GLU A 208 12.38 -19.63 2.22
CA GLU A 208 12.74 -20.44 3.38
C GLU A 208 12.29 -19.71 4.64
N TYR A 209 11.16 -20.13 5.21
CA TYR A 209 10.62 -19.54 6.42
C TYR A 209 11.38 -19.99 7.67
N THR A 210 11.58 -19.07 8.60
CA THR A 210 12.22 -19.37 9.89
C THR A 210 11.29 -20.17 10.80
N GLN A 211 11.85 -20.81 11.82
CA GLN A 211 11.04 -21.51 12.82
C GLN A 211 10.11 -20.57 13.60
N GLU A 212 10.50 -19.31 13.75
CA GLU A 212 9.67 -18.27 14.37
C GLU A 212 8.49 -17.90 13.46
N GLU A 213 8.72 -17.69 12.16
CA GLU A 213 7.66 -17.42 11.17
C GLU A 213 6.67 -18.59 11.10
N ILE A 214 7.17 -19.83 11.06
CA ILE A 214 6.34 -21.04 11.11
C ILE A 214 5.58 -21.14 12.44
N GLY A 215 6.20 -20.71 13.56
CA GLY A 215 5.56 -20.63 14.86
C GLY A 215 4.36 -19.70 14.89
N THR A 216 4.51 -18.49 14.33
CA THR A 216 3.42 -17.52 14.17
C THR A 216 2.31 -18.07 13.28
N TRP A 217 2.67 -18.66 12.13
CA TRP A 217 1.72 -19.33 11.25
C TRP A 217 0.94 -20.43 11.98
N ARG A 218 1.62 -21.30 12.74
CA ARG A 218 0.98 -22.38 13.52
C ARG A 218 -0.12 -21.86 14.42
N GLN A 219 0.16 -20.78 15.14
CA GLN A 219 -0.78 -20.18 16.07
C GLN A 219 -2.03 -19.69 15.32
N VAL A 220 -1.85 -18.93 14.24
CA VAL A 220 -2.97 -18.39 13.45
C VAL A 220 -3.76 -19.51 12.76
N TYR A 221 -3.06 -20.45 12.12
CA TYR A 221 -3.67 -21.58 11.41
C TYR A 221 -4.57 -22.40 12.33
N SER A 222 -4.05 -22.75 13.51
CA SER A 222 -4.77 -23.60 14.46
C SER A 222 -6.03 -22.90 14.99
N THR A 223 -5.91 -21.62 15.38
CA THR A 223 -7.05 -20.84 15.86
C THR A 223 -8.12 -20.67 14.79
N LEU A 224 -7.74 -20.33 13.55
CA LEU A 224 -8.69 -20.15 12.46
C LEU A 224 -9.34 -21.47 12.05
N ARG A 225 -8.59 -22.58 12.02
CA ARG A 225 -9.11 -23.90 11.64
C ARG A 225 -10.25 -24.36 12.55
N GLU A 226 -10.20 -24.05 13.84
CA GLU A 226 -11.27 -24.33 14.79
C GLU A 226 -12.54 -23.52 14.48
N LEU A 227 -12.40 -22.23 14.16
CA LEU A 227 -13.50 -21.32 13.87
C LEU A 227 -14.18 -21.61 12.53
N TYR A 228 -13.44 -22.06 11.52
CA TYR A 228 -14.00 -22.31 10.19
C TYR A 228 -15.11 -23.35 10.18
N ASN A 229 -15.08 -24.34 11.08
CA ASN A 229 -16.11 -25.39 11.11
C ASN A 229 -17.51 -24.84 11.40
N THR A 230 -17.62 -23.69 12.06
CA THR A 230 -18.90 -23.07 12.44
C THR A 230 -19.19 -21.78 11.67
N HIS A 231 -18.18 -21.11 11.11
CA HIS A 231 -18.34 -19.79 10.49
C HIS A 231 -18.06 -19.76 8.98
N ALA A 232 -17.34 -20.74 8.43
CA ALA A 232 -17.02 -20.77 7.00
C ALA A 232 -18.10 -21.48 6.18
N CYS A 233 -18.27 -21.07 4.93
CA CYS A 233 -19.14 -21.77 3.98
C CYS A 233 -18.55 -23.13 3.57
N SER A 234 -19.40 -24.00 3.02
CA SER A 234 -19.03 -25.33 2.56
C SER A 234 -17.92 -25.33 1.52
N GLU A 235 -17.95 -24.37 0.60
CA GLU A 235 -17.03 -24.19 -0.52
C GLU A 235 -15.62 -23.90 0.01
N TYR A 236 -15.53 -23.01 1.01
CA TYR A 236 -14.28 -22.72 1.70
C TYR A 236 -13.71 -23.98 2.38
N LEU A 237 -14.53 -24.71 3.13
CA LEU A 237 -14.10 -25.92 3.85
C LEU A 237 -13.67 -27.06 2.91
N GLU A 238 -14.31 -27.20 1.75
CA GLU A 238 -13.89 -28.13 0.70
C GLU A 238 -12.57 -27.69 0.07
N ALA A 239 -12.43 -26.43 -0.30
CA ALA A 239 -11.21 -25.90 -0.87
C ALA A 239 -10.01 -26.02 0.10
N LEU A 240 -10.19 -25.67 1.38
CA LEU A 240 -9.15 -25.78 2.39
C LEU A 240 -8.66 -27.22 2.56
N ARG A 241 -9.56 -28.22 2.57
CA ARG A 241 -9.17 -29.64 2.61
C ARG A 241 -8.30 -30.05 1.41
N LEU A 242 -8.57 -29.49 0.24
CA LEU A 242 -7.78 -29.77 -0.97
C LEU A 242 -6.42 -29.07 -0.92
N LEU A 243 -6.35 -27.85 -0.39
CA LEU A 243 -5.10 -27.14 -0.15
C LEU A 243 -4.22 -27.85 0.90
N GLU A 244 -4.81 -28.38 1.97
CA GLU A 244 -4.11 -29.23 2.97
C GLU A 244 -3.51 -30.47 2.30
N LYS A 245 -4.26 -31.10 1.39
CA LYS A 245 -3.85 -32.32 0.71
C LYS A 245 -2.78 -32.09 -0.37
N HIS A 246 -2.85 -30.99 -1.11
CA HIS A 246 -2.09 -30.80 -2.35
C HIS A 246 -1.06 -29.67 -2.31
N CYS A 247 -1.22 -28.70 -1.42
CA CYS A 247 -0.40 -27.48 -1.39
C CYS A 247 0.40 -27.32 -0.09
N GLY A 248 0.40 -28.32 0.78
CA GLY A 248 1.17 -28.31 2.02
C GLY A 248 0.63 -27.38 3.09
N TYR A 249 -0.66 -27.03 3.05
CA TYR A 249 -1.29 -26.31 4.15
C TYR A 249 -1.31 -27.21 5.40
N SER A 250 -0.64 -26.77 6.45
CA SER A 250 -0.71 -27.42 7.76
C SER A 250 -0.27 -26.43 8.83
N ALA A 251 -0.54 -26.72 10.10
CA ALA A 251 -0.09 -25.86 11.19
C ALA A 251 1.45 -25.75 11.28
N ASP A 252 2.19 -26.73 10.73
CA ASP A 252 3.65 -26.78 10.81
C ASP A 252 4.36 -26.36 9.51
N ASN A 253 3.61 -25.93 8.48
CA ASN A 253 4.18 -25.56 7.19
C ASN A 253 3.43 -24.39 6.55
N ILE A 254 4.15 -23.31 6.27
CA ILE A 254 3.65 -22.21 5.45
C ILE A 254 3.73 -22.65 3.98
N PRO A 255 2.60 -22.69 3.24
CA PRO A 255 2.58 -23.14 1.86
C PRO A 255 3.34 -22.15 0.95
N GLN A 256 3.99 -22.68 -0.09
CA GLN A 256 4.74 -21.87 -1.04
C GLN A 256 3.80 -21.35 -2.14
N LEU A 257 3.89 -20.06 -2.46
CA LEU A 257 3.02 -19.41 -3.45
C LEU A 257 3.02 -20.11 -4.81
N GLU A 258 4.17 -20.62 -5.26
CA GLU A 258 4.28 -21.37 -6.53
C GLU A 258 3.37 -22.61 -6.55
N ASP A 259 3.39 -23.41 -5.48
CA ASP A 259 2.62 -24.66 -5.42
C ASP A 259 1.12 -24.38 -5.41
N VAL A 260 0.72 -23.35 -4.66
CA VAL A 260 -0.67 -22.87 -4.59
C VAL A 260 -1.12 -22.29 -5.93
N SER A 261 -0.27 -21.49 -6.58
CA SER A 261 -0.53 -20.89 -7.89
C SER A 261 -0.77 -21.96 -8.96
N LEU A 262 0.07 -23.00 -8.99
CA LEU A 262 -0.08 -24.13 -9.90
C LEU A 262 -1.39 -24.88 -9.65
N PHE A 263 -1.74 -25.14 -8.39
CA PHE A 263 -2.99 -25.80 -8.01
C PHE A 263 -4.22 -24.99 -8.44
N LEU A 264 -4.25 -23.68 -8.15
CA LEU A 264 -5.35 -22.81 -8.59
C LEU A 264 -5.47 -22.78 -10.11
N LYS A 265 -4.34 -22.79 -10.82
CA LYS A 265 -4.31 -22.71 -12.28
C LYS A 265 -4.93 -23.94 -12.91
N GLU A 266 -4.65 -25.12 -12.36
CA GLU A 266 -5.29 -26.36 -12.78
C GLU A 266 -6.80 -26.39 -12.45
N ARG A 267 -7.20 -25.84 -11.30
CA ARG A 267 -8.57 -25.95 -10.79
C ARG A 267 -9.56 -24.97 -11.40
N THR A 268 -9.17 -23.70 -11.47
CA THR A 268 -10.04 -22.59 -11.88
C THR A 268 -9.34 -21.66 -12.87
N GLY A 269 -8.09 -21.92 -13.25
CA GLY A 269 -7.31 -21.03 -14.10
C GLY A 269 -6.81 -19.77 -13.38
N PHE A 270 -7.07 -19.64 -12.07
CA PHE A 270 -6.46 -18.58 -11.26
C PHE A 270 -4.98 -18.86 -11.02
N GLN A 271 -4.18 -17.82 -10.91
CA GLN A 271 -2.78 -17.93 -10.52
C GLN A 271 -2.43 -16.82 -9.55
N LEU A 272 -1.52 -17.13 -8.63
CA LEU A 272 -1.00 -16.15 -7.69
C LEU A 272 0.14 -15.36 -8.32
N ARG A 273 0.30 -14.14 -7.84
CA ARG A 273 1.41 -13.26 -8.18
C ARG A 273 1.91 -12.58 -6.90
N PRO A 274 3.21 -12.69 -6.57
CA PRO A 274 3.75 -12.04 -5.37
C PRO A 274 3.67 -10.52 -5.51
N VAL A 275 3.25 -9.84 -4.44
CA VAL A 275 3.22 -8.38 -4.36
C VAL A 275 3.92 -7.90 -3.09
N ALA A 276 4.67 -6.81 -3.18
CA ALA A 276 5.45 -6.28 -2.06
C ALA A 276 4.63 -5.43 -1.07
N GLY A 277 3.41 -5.03 -1.43
CA GLY A 277 2.57 -4.15 -0.61
C GLY A 277 1.21 -3.90 -1.25
N LEU A 278 0.51 -2.86 -0.77
CA LEU A 278 -0.85 -2.58 -1.25
C LEU A 278 -0.84 -1.90 -2.62
N LEU A 279 -1.53 -2.49 -3.57
CA LEU A 279 -1.76 -1.92 -4.90
C LEU A 279 -2.90 -0.91 -4.87
N SER A 280 -2.99 -0.11 -5.92
CA SER A 280 -4.22 0.63 -6.18
C SER A 280 -5.40 -0.35 -6.38
N ALA A 281 -6.60 0.06 -5.98
CA ALA A 281 -7.81 -0.74 -6.20
C ALA A 281 -7.99 -1.09 -7.69
N ARG A 282 -7.70 -0.13 -8.57
CA ARG A 282 -7.75 -0.31 -10.03
C ARG A 282 -6.81 -1.41 -10.51
N ASP A 283 -5.55 -1.41 -10.11
CA ASP A 283 -4.58 -2.42 -10.54
C ASP A 283 -4.90 -3.80 -10.01
N PHE A 284 -5.32 -3.88 -8.75
CA PHE A 284 -5.74 -5.13 -8.13
C PHE A 284 -6.98 -5.71 -8.84
N LEU A 285 -8.02 -4.91 -9.05
CA LEU A 285 -9.23 -5.37 -9.75
C LEU A 285 -8.92 -5.75 -11.20
N ALA A 286 -8.09 -4.97 -11.89
CA ALA A 286 -7.67 -5.30 -13.25
C ALA A 286 -6.96 -6.65 -13.34
N SER A 287 -6.17 -7.05 -12.34
CA SER A 287 -5.52 -8.37 -12.34
C SER A 287 -6.51 -9.53 -12.25
N LEU A 288 -7.65 -9.35 -11.56
CA LEU A 288 -8.71 -10.36 -11.49
C LEU A 288 -9.32 -10.68 -12.86
N ALA A 289 -9.33 -9.72 -13.79
CA ALA A 289 -9.81 -9.94 -15.17
C ALA A 289 -9.02 -11.06 -15.88
N PHE A 290 -7.73 -11.19 -15.52
CA PHE A 290 -6.80 -12.20 -16.02
C PHE A 290 -6.74 -13.44 -15.14
N ARG A 291 -7.64 -13.57 -14.15
CA ARG A 291 -7.57 -14.59 -13.10
C ARG A 291 -6.22 -14.56 -12.37
N VAL A 292 -5.68 -13.37 -12.15
CA VAL A 292 -4.45 -13.17 -11.37
C VAL A 292 -4.81 -12.52 -10.05
N PHE A 293 -4.53 -13.24 -8.96
CA PHE A 293 -4.66 -12.70 -7.61
C PHE A 293 -3.28 -12.26 -7.13
N GLN A 294 -3.16 -10.98 -6.79
CA GLN A 294 -1.91 -10.41 -6.27
C GLN A 294 -1.92 -10.56 -4.76
N ASP A 295 -0.98 -11.37 -4.25
CA ASP A 295 -1.08 -12.00 -2.94
C ASP A 295 0.18 -11.77 -2.07
N CYS A 296 -0.06 -11.60 -0.76
CA CYS A 296 0.92 -11.66 0.32
C CYS A 296 0.54 -12.82 1.26
N VAL A 297 1.47 -13.35 2.06
CA VAL A 297 1.24 -14.50 2.97
C VAL A 297 -0.07 -14.45 3.80
N HIS A 298 -0.57 -13.24 4.13
CA HIS A 298 -1.86 -13.00 4.77
C HIS A 298 -3.09 -13.59 4.03
N GLU A 299 -3.15 -13.60 2.70
CA GLU A 299 -4.38 -13.97 1.98
C GLU A 299 -4.51 -15.48 1.74
N LEU A 300 -3.47 -16.27 2.10
CA LEU A 300 -3.43 -17.72 1.94
C LEU A 300 -4.55 -18.45 2.70
N LEU A 301 -4.93 -17.94 3.87
CA LEU A 301 -6.02 -18.49 4.68
C LEU A 301 -7.35 -17.75 4.44
N GLY A 302 -7.33 -16.54 3.91
CA GLY A 302 -8.54 -15.77 3.61
C GLY A 302 -9.11 -16.07 2.23
N HIS A 303 -8.44 -15.56 1.19
CA HIS A 303 -8.97 -15.49 -0.17
C HIS A 303 -8.70 -16.73 -0.99
N VAL A 304 -7.51 -17.30 -0.84
CA VAL A 304 -7.02 -18.38 -1.70
C VAL A 304 -7.96 -19.59 -1.74
N PRO A 305 -8.55 -20.07 -0.62
CA PRO A 305 -9.48 -21.19 -0.68
C PRO A 305 -10.69 -20.92 -1.59
N MET A 306 -11.28 -19.72 -1.52
CA MET A 306 -12.44 -19.38 -2.35
C MET A 306 -12.09 -19.30 -3.85
N LEU A 307 -10.86 -18.96 -4.22
CA LEU A 307 -10.41 -18.95 -5.62
C LEU A 307 -10.30 -20.37 -6.23
N ALA A 308 -10.31 -21.42 -5.40
CA ALA A 308 -10.36 -22.80 -5.86
C ALA A 308 -11.80 -23.28 -6.20
N ASP A 309 -12.83 -22.52 -5.79
CA ASP A 309 -14.21 -22.73 -6.23
C ASP A 309 -14.46 -22.09 -7.60
N ARG A 310 -15.16 -22.80 -8.48
CA ARG A 310 -15.37 -22.35 -9.86
C ARG A 310 -16.36 -21.19 -9.96
N THR A 311 -17.38 -21.17 -9.12
CA THR A 311 -18.42 -20.14 -9.12
C THR A 311 -17.82 -18.83 -8.61
N PHE A 312 -17.11 -18.89 -7.49
CA PHE A 312 -16.42 -17.75 -6.92
C PHE A 312 -15.31 -17.24 -7.85
N ALA A 313 -14.49 -18.12 -8.43
CA ALA A 313 -13.47 -17.71 -9.40
C ALA A 313 -14.07 -16.98 -10.61
N GLN A 314 -15.19 -17.47 -11.17
CA GLN A 314 -15.87 -16.79 -12.27
C GLN A 314 -16.42 -15.42 -11.83
N PHE A 315 -16.99 -15.37 -10.64
CA PHE A 315 -17.49 -14.13 -10.04
C PHE A 315 -16.37 -13.09 -9.86
N SER A 316 -15.23 -13.48 -9.26
CA SER A 316 -14.06 -12.61 -9.10
C SER A 316 -13.52 -12.11 -10.44
N GLN A 317 -13.49 -12.96 -11.46
CA GLN A 317 -13.11 -12.55 -12.81
C GLN A 317 -14.07 -11.53 -13.40
N ASN A 318 -15.38 -11.69 -13.20
CA ASN A 318 -16.39 -10.76 -13.71
C ASN A 318 -16.23 -9.36 -13.09
N ILE A 319 -15.94 -9.28 -11.79
CA ILE A 319 -15.57 -8.01 -11.14
C ILE A 319 -14.34 -7.40 -11.83
N GLY A 320 -13.30 -8.20 -12.05
CA GLY A 320 -12.09 -7.72 -12.70
C GLY A 320 -12.36 -7.19 -14.12
N LEU A 321 -13.15 -7.90 -14.92
CA LEU A 321 -13.56 -7.46 -16.25
C LEU A 321 -14.34 -6.15 -16.22
N ALA A 322 -15.24 -5.98 -15.24
CA ALA A 322 -16.00 -4.74 -15.07
C ALA A 322 -15.12 -3.54 -14.70
N SER A 323 -13.96 -3.77 -14.06
CA SER A 323 -13.02 -2.70 -13.68
C SER A 323 -12.22 -2.13 -14.85
N LEU A 324 -12.11 -2.86 -15.98
CA LEU A 324 -11.25 -2.49 -17.09
C LEU A 324 -11.75 -1.21 -17.77
N GLY A 325 -11.02 -0.11 -17.62
CA GLY A 325 -11.39 1.20 -18.17
C GLY A 325 -12.54 1.90 -17.43
N ALA A 326 -12.96 1.37 -16.27
CA ALA A 326 -14.01 1.97 -15.44
C ALA A 326 -13.58 3.35 -14.90
N SER A 327 -14.55 4.19 -14.55
CA SER A 327 -14.32 5.48 -13.87
C SER A 327 -13.81 5.26 -12.44
N GLU A 328 -13.22 6.28 -11.79
CA GLU A 328 -12.83 6.17 -10.37
C GLU A 328 -14.04 5.88 -9.45
N GLU A 329 -15.20 6.49 -9.73
CA GLU A 329 -16.44 6.25 -8.99
C GLU A 329 -16.89 4.79 -9.10
N ASP A 330 -16.79 4.20 -10.30
CA ASP A 330 -17.14 2.80 -10.50
C ASP A 330 -16.11 1.85 -9.89
N ILE A 331 -14.82 2.21 -9.87
CA ILE A 331 -13.79 1.45 -9.15
C ILE A 331 -14.11 1.42 -7.65
N GLU A 332 -14.49 2.55 -7.05
CA GLU A 332 -14.86 2.61 -5.62
C GLU A 332 -16.09 1.74 -5.32
N ARG A 333 -17.11 1.76 -6.19
CA ARG A 333 -18.27 0.86 -6.09
C ARG A 333 -17.87 -0.61 -6.21
N LEU A 334 -16.97 -0.96 -7.13
CA LEU A 334 -16.50 -2.34 -7.28
C LEU A 334 -15.66 -2.79 -6.07
N SER A 335 -14.88 -1.88 -5.47
CA SER A 335 -14.13 -2.13 -4.25
C SER A 335 -15.04 -2.40 -3.05
N THR A 336 -16.14 -1.68 -2.90
CA THR A 336 -17.11 -1.95 -1.82
C THR A 336 -17.87 -3.27 -2.00
N VAL A 337 -18.14 -3.71 -3.23
CA VAL A 337 -18.69 -5.06 -3.49
C VAL A 337 -17.71 -6.14 -3.05
N ARG A 338 -16.41 -5.93 -3.26
CA ARG A 338 -15.37 -6.83 -2.73
C ARG A 338 -15.42 -6.87 -1.20
N GLU A 339 -15.38 -5.72 -0.53
CA GLU A 339 -15.39 -5.65 0.95
C GLU A 339 -16.68 -6.23 1.57
N GLY A 340 -17.83 -5.96 0.96
CA GLY A 340 -19.13 -6.48 1.42
C GLY A 340 -19.27 -8.00 1.26
N LEU A 341 -18.56 -8.62 0.31
CA LEU A 341 -18.48 -10.08 0.18
C LEU A 341 -17.42 -10.70 1.09
N GLU A 342 -16.54 -9.87 1.65
CA GLU A 342 -15.55 -10.21 2.66
C GLU A 342 -16.07 -10.03 4.09
N SER A 343 -17.40 -9.89 4.32
CA SER A 343 -17.99 -9.64 5.65
C SER A 343 -17.89 -10.79 6.68
N VAL A 344 -16.86 -11.62 6.57
CA VAL A 344 -16.33 -12.49 7.63
C VAL A 344 -15.02 -11.90 8.22
N LYS A 345 -14.47 -10.81 7.64
CA LYS A 345 -13.23 -10.16 8.10
C LYS A 345 -13.37 -9.37 9.40
N ASP A 346 -14.52 -8.73 9.65
CA ASP A 346 -14.67 -7.86 10.83
C ASP A 346 -14.67 -8.63 12.16
N GLU A 347 -15.08 -9.92 12.17
CA GLU A 347 -15.00 -10.78 13.36
C GLU A 347 -13.60 -11.41 13.56
N LEU A 348 -12.72 -11.38 12.55
CA LEU A 348 -11.39 -11.99 12.56
C LEU A 348 -10.23 -10.99 12.45
N LYS A 349 -10.52 -9.69 12.61
CA LYS A 349 -9.57 -8.59 12.47
C LYS A 349 -8.31 -8.75 13.34
N ALA A 350 -8.45 -9.28 14.56
CA ALA A 350 -7.33 -9.51 15.47
C ALA A 350 -6.36 -10.62 15.00
N LEU A 351 -6.83 -11.62 14.24
CA LEU A 351 -6.01 -12.70 13.67
C LEU A 351 -5.36 -12.29 12.35
N THR A 352 -6.03 -11.41 11.60
CA THR A 352 -5.54 -10.78 10.37
C THR A 352 -4.34 -9.87 10.66
N ASP A 353 -4.41 -9.05 11.71
CA ASP A 353 -3.31 -8.17 12.12
C ASP A 353 -2.07 -8.93 12.59
N ALA A 354 -2.23 -10.15 13.12
CA ALA A 354 -1.11 -11.03 13.46
C ALA A 354 -0.40 -11.62 12.21
N LEU A 355 -1.10 -11.78 11.08
CA LEU A 355 -0.53 -12.22 9.80
C LEU A 355 0.20 -11.08 9.06
N ASN A 356 -0.13 -9.81 9.33
CA ASN A 356 0.65 -8.66 8.85
C ASN A 356 2.07 -8.62 9.42
N VAL A 357 2.35 -9.43 10.46
CA VAL A 357 3.70 -9.70 10.99
C VAL A 357 4.45 -10.75 10.17
N LEU A 358 3.83 -11.41 9.18
CA LEU A 358 4.47 -12.38 8.28
C LEU A 358 4.69 -11.84 6.86
N ALA A 359 4.02 -10.74 6.48
CA ALA A 359 4.08 -10.12 5.16
C ALA A 359 5.03 -8.93 5.18
#